data_AF-A0A539D396-F1
#
_entry.id   AF-A0A539D396-F1
#
_cell.length_a   1.000
_cell.length_b   1.000
_cell.length_c   1.000
_cell.angle_alpha   90.00
_cell.angle_beta   90.00
_cell.angle_gamma   90.00
#
_symmetry.space_group_name_H-M   'P 1'
#
loop_
_entity.id
_entity.type
_entity.pdbx_description
1 polymer ?
#
loop_
_entity_poly.entity_id
_entity_poly.type
_entity_poly.pdbx_seq_one_letter_code
_entity_poly.pdbx_strand_id
1 'polypeptide(L)'
;MRAVVAMLVLFALDVALPPPLERAHVLSPVVLDKDGAWLRAFTTTEGKWRLAARLDEVDPEFKRRLIAVEDKRFWFHPGVDPLALSRATMTWVRSGRVTSGGSTITMQLARLIEPRPRTVPSKLVEIVRALQIERRLSKRQILSAYLTIAPYGGNLEGVRAASRGYFRRDPQG
;
A
#
# COMPACT_ATOMS: atom_id res chain seq x y z
N MET A 1 11.97 -24.81 -24.43
CA MET A 1 11.07 -24.00 -25.29
C MET A 1 9.77 -23.58 -24.60
N ARG A 2 8.95 -24.50 -24.06
CA ARG A 2 7.63 -24.17 -23.44
C ARG A 2 7.70 -23.19 -22.24
N ALA A 3 8.65 -23.38 -21.33
CA ALA A 3 8.82 -22.48 -20.16
C ALA A 3 9.20 -21.05 -20.57
N VAL A 4 10.06 -20.91 -21.59
CA VAL A 4 10.48 -19.61 -22.13
C VAL A 4 9.28 -18.87 -22.75
N VAL A 5 8.48 -19.57 -23.55
CA VAL A 5 7.25 -19.01 -24.13
C VAL A 5 6.28 -18.57 -23.03
N ALA A 6 6.06 -19.38 -21.99
CA ALA A 6 5.20 -19.01 -20.88
C ALA A 6 5.70 -17.77 -20.12
N MET A 7 7.01 -17.67 -19.85
CA MET A 7 7.60 -16.48 -19.22
C MET A 7 7.45 -15.24 -20.09
N LEU A 8 7.65 -15.36 -21.42
CA LEU A 8 7.44 -14.25 -22.35
C LEU A 8 5.98 -13.81 -22.40
N VAL A 9 5.03 -14.74 -22.37
CA VAL A 9 3.59 -14.42 -22.30
C VAL A 9 3.25 -13.70 -21.00
N LEU A 10 3.72 -14.21 -19.85
CA LEU A 10 3.49 -13.55 -18.55
C LEU A 10 4.11 -12.15 -18.51
N PHE A 11 5.30 -11.99 -19.08
CA PHE A 11 5.95 -10.68 -19.21
C PHE A 11 5.16 -9.75 -20.14
N ALA A 12 4.71 -10.23 -21.30
CA ALA A 12 3.91 -9.44 -22.22
C ALA A 12 2.57 -9.01 -21.59
N LEU A 13 1.91 -9.89 -20.84
CA LEU A 13 0.69 -9.56 -20.08
C LEU A 13 0.97 -8.54 -18.97
N ASP A 14 2.10 -8.65 -18.28
CA ASP A 14 2.50 -7.67 -17.26
C ASP A 14 2.72 -6.28 -17.85
N VAL A 15 3.32 -6.21 -19.05
CA VAL A 15 3.51 -4.94 -19.77
C VAL A 15 2.19 -4.40 -20.32
N ALA A 16 1.34 -5.26 -20.88
CA ALA A 16 0.06 -4.87 -21.46
C ALA A 16 -0.99 -4.45 -20.41
N LEU A 17 -0.90 -4.98 -19.20
CA LEU A 17 -1.83 -4.72 -18.09
C LEU A 17 -1.06 -4.21 -16.86
N PRO A 18 -0.46 -3.00 -16.91
CA PRO A 18 0.30 -2.47 -15.79
C PRO A 18 -0.61 -2.20 -14.58
N PRO A 19 -0.07 -2.26 -13.34
CA PRO A 19 -0.82 -1.84 -12.16
C PRO A 19 -1.11 -0.32 -12.21
N PRO A 20 -2.29 0.14 -11.77
CA PRO A 20 -2.68 1.56 -11.83
C PRO A 20 -2.01 2.39 -10.70
N LEU A 21 -0.69 2.53 -10.76
CA LEU A 21 0.11 3.21 -9.73
C LEU A 21 -0.23 4.69 -9.57
N GLU A 22 -0.78 5.33 -10.59
CA GLU A 22 -1.12 6.76 -10.59
C GLU A 22 -2.00 7.20 -9.43
N ARG A 23 -2.88 6.30 -8.95
CA ARG A 23 -3.75 6.60 -7.81
C ARG A 23 -2.97 6.93 -6.54
N ALA A 24 -1.77 6.35 -6.37
CA ALA A 24 -0.89 6.65 -5.25
C ALA A 24 -0.24 8.05 -5.34
N HIS A 25 -0.27 8.68 -6.52
CA HIS A 25 0.35 9.98 -6.80
C HIS A 25 -0.65 11.15 -6.86
N VAL A 26 -1.96 10.88 -6.79
CA VAL A 26 -2.99 11.94 -6.74
C VAL A 26 -3.02 12.55 -5.34
N LEU A 27 -2.22 13.58 -5.10
CA LEU A 27 -2.07 14.23 -3.79
C LEU A 27 -2.97 15.46 -3.62
N SER A 28 -3.24 15.81 -2.37
CA SER A 28 -3.88 17.08 -2.00
C SER A 28 -2.97 18.27 -2.35
N PRO A 29 -3.50 19.33 -2.98
CA PRO A 29 -2.81 20.60 -3.09
C PRO A 29 -2.57 21.20 -1.70
N VAL A 30 -1.34 21.64 -1.44
CA VAL A 30 -0.95 22.28 -0.19
C VAL A 30 -0.39 23.66 -0.49
N VAL A 31 -0.91 24.67 0.21
CA VAL A 31 -0.41 26.04 0.22
C VAL A 31 0.53 26.18 1.39
N LEU A 32 1.77 26.56 1.08
CA LEU A 32 2.82 26.85 2.04
C LEU A 32 3.12 28.35 2.03
N ASP A 33 3.64 28.87 3.13
CA ASP A 33 4.24 30.21 3.14
C ASP A 33 5.66 30.20 2.53
N LYS A 34 6.30 31.37 2.51
CA LYS A 34 7.66 31.54 1.96
C LYS A 34 8.73 30.74 2.71
N ASP A 35 8.48 30.37 3.97
CA ASP A 35 9.39 29.63 4.84
C ASP A 35 9.03 28.13 4.87
N GLY A 36 8.06 27.70 4.07
CA GLY A 36 7.60 26.31 3.97
C GLY A 36 6.58 25.91 5.03
N ALA A 37 6.07 26.84 5.85
CA ALA A 37 5.06 26.56 6.84
C ALA A 37 3.68 26.35 6.20
N TRP A 38 2.90 25.47 6.80
CA TRP A 38 1.59 25.08 6.30
C TRP A 38 0.54 26.18 6.47
N LEU A 39 -0.03 26.65 5.37
CA LEU A 39 -1.15 27.60 5.41
C LEU A 39 -2.49 26.88 5.24
N ARG A 40 -2.63 26.04 4.21
CA ARG A 40 -3.88 25.34 3.91
C ARG A 40 -3.64 24.11 3.06
N ALA A 41 -4.40 23.04 3.28
CA ALA A 41 -4.52 21.95 2.32
C ALA A 41 -5.95 21.83 1.78
N PHE A 42 -6.05 21.40 0.53
CA PHE A 42 -7.30 21.12 -0.15
C PHE A 42 -7.50 19.61 -0.28
N THR A 43 -8.74 19.19 -0.49
CA THR A 43 -9.03 17.79 -0.82
C THR A 43 -8.57 17.47 -2.24
N THR A 44 -8.23 16.21 -2.48
CA THR A 44 -8.17 15.66 -3.83
C THR A 44 -9.54 15.77 -4.51
N THR A 45 -9.59 15.49 -5.81
CA THR A 45 -10.86 15.39 -6.57
C THR A 45 -11.82 14.34 -5.99
N GLU A 46 -11.30 13.37 -5.22
CA GLU A 46 -12.07 12.33 -4.53
C GLU A 46 -12.54 12.76 -3.13
N GLY A 47 -12.33 14.03 -2.75
CA GLY A 47 -12.70 14.55 -1.43
C GLY A 47 -11.78 14.09 -0.31
N LYS A 48 -10.59 13.55 -0.61
CA LYS A 48 -9.64 13.01 0.38
C LYS A 48 -8.57 14.03 0.76
N TRP A 49 -8.19 14.05 2.03
CA TRP A 49 -6.93 14.65 2.47
C TRP A 49 -5.84 13.59 2.32
N ARG A 50 -5.02 13.74 1.28
CA ARG A 50 -3.97 12.77 0.94
C ARG A 50 -2.64 13.48 0.78
N LEU A 51 -1.75 13.30 1.75
CA LEU A 51 -0.46 13.98 1.82
C LEU A 51 0.66 12.99 1.62
N ALA A 52 1.64 13.34 0.78
CA ALA A 52 2.81 12.50 0.56
C ALA A 52 3.50 12.18 1.87
N ALA A 53 3.69 10.89 2.13
CA ALA A 53 4.45 10.38 3.26
C ALA A 53 5.83 9.96 2.77
N ARG A 54 6.82 10.83 2.95
CA ARG A 54 8.22 10.45 2.72
C ARG A 54 8.73 9.64 3.92
N LEU A 55 9.49 8.58 3.66
CA LEU A 55 9.89 7.66 4.74
C LEU A 55 10.81 8.33 5.78
N ASP A 56 11.63 9.29 5.38
CA ASP A 56 12.46 10.13 6.25
C ASP A 56 11.62 11.05 7.15
N GLU A 57 10.41 11.41 6.71
CA GLU A 57 9.47 12.27 7.42
C GLU A 57 8.48 11.49 8.30
N VAL A 58 8.71 10.21 8.57
CA VAL A 58 7.85 9.38 9.43
C VAL A 58 8.71 8.76 10.52
N ASP A 59 8.21 8.79 11.75
CA ASP A 59 8.85 8.22 12.94
C ASP A 59 9.37 6.79 12.64
N PRO A 60 10.69 6.54 12.81
CA PRO A 60 11.30 5.22 12.69
C PRO A 60 10.58 4.13 13.49
N GLU A 61 10.12 4.43 14.70
CA GLU A 61 9.43 3.48 15.55
C GLU A 61 8.06 3.12 14.99
N PHE A 62 7.30 4.11 14.52
CA PHE A 62 6.03 3.88 13.84
C PHE A 62 6.19 2.93 12.65
N LYS A 63 7.14 3.19 11.76
CA LYS A 63 7.42 2.32 10.60
C LYS A 63 7.77 0.89 11.02
N ARG A 64 8.62 0.75 12.05
CA ARG A 64 9.02 -0.57 12.57
C ARG A 64 7.82 -1.35 13.11
N ARG A 65 6.97 -0.70 13.91
CA ARG A 65 5.76 -1.33 14.49
C ARG A 65 4.75 -1.69 13.41
N LEU A 66 4.49 -0.79 12.46
CA LEU A 66 3.61 -1.05 11.32
C LEU A 66 4.05 -2.30 10.56
N ILE A 67 5.33 -2.37 10.17
CA ILE A 67 5.87 -3.54 9.47
C ILE A 67 5.75 -4.79 10.33
N ALA A 68 6.09 -4.73 11.62
CA ALA A 68 6.03 -5.90 12.50
C ALA A 68 4.61 -6.48 12.64
N VAL A 69 3.58 -5.63 12.61
CA VAL A 69 2.17 -6.00 12.76
C VAL A 69 1.55 -6.42 11.42
N GLU A 70 1.72 -5.61 10.38
CA GLU A 70 1.05 -5.81 9.09
C GLU A 70 1.77 -6.83 8.21
N ASP A 71 3.11 -6.84 8.24
CA ASP A 71 3.92 -7.57 7.27
C ASP A 71 5.35 -7.81 7.78
N LYS A 72 5.50 -8.73 8.74
CA LYS A 72 6.76 -8.98 9.46
C LYS A 72 7.96 -9.28 8.53
N ARG A 73 7.72 -9.79 7.32
CA ARG A 73 8.76 -10.14 6.35
C ARG A 73 8.78 -9.22 5.13
N PHE A 74 8.19 -8.02 5.26
CA PHE A 74 8.06 -7.04 4.19
C PHE A 74 9.32 -6.90 3.33
N TRP A 75 10.49 -6.81 3.95
CA TRP A 75 11.76 -6.58 3.25
C TRP A 75 12.26 -7.77 2.41
N PHE A 76 11.72 -8.97 2.59
CA PHE A 76 12.30 -10.21 2.05
C PHE A 76 11.45 -10.90 0.99
N HIS A 77 10.13 -10.71 1.00
CA HIS A 77 9.24 -11.39 0.05
C HIS A 77 8.99 -10.52 -1.20
N PRO A 78 8.66 -11.11 -2.36
CA PRO A 78 8.37 -10.36 -3.59
C PRO A 78 6.90 -9.91 -3.65
N GLY A 79 6.43 -9.17 -2.65
CA GLY A 79 5.04 -8.68 -2.60
C GLY A 79 4.01 -9.67 -2.06
N VAL A 80 4.23 -10.97 -2.17
CA VAL A 80 3.39 -11.98 -1.51
C VAL A 80 4.26 -12.82 -0.59
N ASP A 81 3.74 -13.12 0.59
CA ASP A 81 4.42 -13.95 1.58
C ASP A 81 3.77 -15.34 1.67
N PRO A 82 4.41 -16.39 1.09
CA PRO A 82 3.85 -17.75 1.09
C PRO A 82 3.66 -18.35 2.49
N LEU A 83 4.53 -18.04 3.47
CA LEU A 83 4.33 -18.60 4.82
C LEU A 83 3.25 -17.83 5.60
N ALA A 84 3.02 -16.54 5.31
CA ALA A 84 1.89 -15.83 5.90
C ALA A 84 0.57 -16.29 5.27
N LEU A 85 0.54 -16.45 3.94
CA LEU A 85 -0.63 -16.91 3.21
C LEU A 85 -1.02 -18.33 3.62
N SER A 86 -0.08 -19.28 3.63
CA SER A 86 -0.36 -20.66 4.06
C SER A 86 -0.84 -20.76 5.51
N ARG A 87 -0.24 -19.98 6.42
CA ARG A 87 -0.70 -19.91 7.82
C ARG A 87 -2.13 -19.37 7.91
N ALA A 88 -2.44 -18.29 7.19
CA ALA A 88 -3.77 -17.71 7.16
C ALA A 88 -4.81 -18.69 6.58
N THR A 89 -4.46 -19.41 5.51
CA THR A 89 -5.30 -20.45 4.93
C THR A 89 -5.55 -21.59 5.92
N MET A 90 -4.52 -22.09 6.60
CA MET A 90 -4.66 -23.14 7.61
C MET A 90 -5.57 -22.70 8.77
N THR A 91 -5.41 -21.46 9.26
CA THR A 91 -6.27 -20.91 10.32
C THR A 91 -7.72 -20.78 9.84
N TRP A 92 -7.93 -20.33 8.60
CA TRP A 92 -9.27 -20.24 8.02
C TRP A 92 -9.95 -21.61 7.94
N VAL A 93 -9.24 -22.63 7.44
CA VAL A 93 -9.75 -24.01 7.33
C VAL A 93 -10.10 -24.58 8.71
N ARG A 94 -9.27 -24.32 9.73
CA ARG A 94 -9.50 -24.83 11.09
C ARG A 94 -10.60 -24.10 11.87
N SER A 95 -10.70 -22.78 11.70
CA SER A 95 -11.62 -21.94 12.49
C SER A 95 -12.93 -21.62 11.78
N GLY A 96 -13.05 -21.95 10.49
CA GLY A 96 -14.20 -21.59 9.64
C GLY A 96 -14.33 -20.08 9.38
N ARG A 97 -13.41 -19.25 9.86
CA ARG A 97 -13.46 -17.78 9.79
C ARG A 97 -12.24 -17.23 9.08
N VAL A 98 -12.45 -16.30 8.15
CA VAL A 98 -11.34 -15.65 7.45
C VAL A 98 -10.64 -14.73 8.44
N THR A 99 -9.43 -15.08 8.85
CA THR A 99 -8.59 -14.23 9.71
C THR A 99 -7.82 -13.20 8.89
N SER A 100 -7.85 -11.93 9.31
CA SER A 100 -6.94 -10.92 8.80
C SER A 100 -5.50 -11.30 9.15
N GLY A 101 -4.58 -11.23 8.19
CA GLY A 101 -3.16 -11.55 8.43
C GLY A 101 -2.45 -12.28 7.28
N GLY A 102 -3.18 -12.73 6.26
CA GLY A 102 -2.57 -13.32 5.05
C GLY A 102 -2.15 -12.30 3.98
N SER A 103 -2.35 -11.00 4.20
CA SER A 103 -2.07 -9.96 3.19
C SER A 103 -0.84 -9.16 3.58
N THR A 104 0.11 -9.04 2.65
CA THR A 104 1.30 -8.18 2.78
C THR A 104 0.94 -6.71 2.58
N ILE A 105 1.84 -5.80 2.98
CA ILE A 105 1.70 -4.36 2.70
C ILE A 105 1.53 -4.12 1.19
N THR A 106 2.26 -4.84 0.34
CA THR A 106 2.17 -4.69 -1.12
C THR A 106 0.81 -5.15 -1.67
N MET A 107 0.24 -6.23 -1.15
CA MET A 107 -1.13 -6.66 -1.53
C MET A 107 -2.18 -5.66 -1.05
N GLN A 108 -1.99 -5.09 0.15
CA GLN A 108 -2.86 -4.03 0.63
C GLN A 108 -2.74 -2.77 -0.23
N LEU A 109 -1.53 -2.39 -0.66
CA LEU A 109 -1.32 -1.29 -1.60
C LEU A 109 -2.04 -1.56 -2.92
N ALA A 110 -1.89 -2.77 -3.49
CA ALA A 110 -2.60 -3.18 -4.70
C ALA A 110 -4.12 -2.99 -4.58
N ARG A 111 -4.69 -3.38 -3.43
CA ARG A 111 -6.13 -3.19 -3.14
C ARG A 111 -6.53 -1.72 -3.04
N LEU A 112 -5.66 -0.86 -2.51
CA LEU A 112 -5.95 0.56 -2.35
C LEU A 112 -5.86 1.32 -3.68
N ILE A 113 -4.92 0.94 -4.56
CA ILE A 113 -4.78 1.55 -5.89
C ILE A 113 -5.83 1.04 -6.89
N GLU A 114 -6.30 -0.19 -6.73
CA GLU A 114 -7.32 -0.81 -7.58
C GLU A 114 -8.42 -1.46 -6.70
N PRO A 115 -9.34 -0.65 -6.12
CA PRO A 115 -10.40 -1.15 -5.27
C PRO A 115 -11.30 -2.15 -5.99
N ARG A 116 -11.55 -3.30 -5.36
CA ARG A 116 -12.41 -4.37 -5.87
C ARG A 116 -13.27 -4.98 -4.74
N PRO A 117 -14.41 -5.62 -5.06
CA PRO A 117 -15.23 -6.33 -4.08
C PRO A 117 -14.41 -7.38 -3.31
N ARG A 118 -14.72 -7.62 -2.04
CA ARG A 118 -13.95 -8.54 -1.18
C ARG A 118 -14.28 -10.01 -1.47
N THR A 119 -13.76 -10.53 -2.57
CA THR A 119 -13.98 -11.91 -3.04
C THR A 119 -12.64 -12.62 -3.28
N VAL A 120 -12.67 -13.96 -3.36
CA VAL A 120 -11.48 -14.77 -3.68
C VAL A 120 -10.86 -14.38 -5.03
N PRO A 121 -11.63 -14.14 -6.12
CA PRO A 121 -11.06 -13.64 -7.37
C PRO A 121 -10.34 -12.30 -7.23
N SER A 122 -10.92 -11.33 -6.50
CA SER A 122 -10.25 -10.06 -6.22
C SER A 122 -8.95 -10.27 -5.45
N LYS A 123 -8.90 -11.27 -4.57
CA LYS A 123 -7.69 -11.63 -3.84
C LYS A 123 -6.57 -12.14 -4.76
N LEU A 124 -6.91 -12.92 -5.78
CA LEU A 124 -5.95 -13.34 -6.80
C LEU A 124 -5.43 -12.13 -7.59
N VAL A 125 -6.29 -11.17 -7.90
CA VAL A 125 -5.87 -9.90 -8.54
C VAL A 125 -4.91 -9.13 -7.63
N GLU A 126 -5.18 -9.02 -6.32
CA GLU A 126 -4.24 -8.39 -5.37
C GLU A 126 -2.87 -9.07 -5.37
N ILE A 127 -2.82 -10.41 -5.44
CA ILE A 127 -1.58 -11.20 -5.49
C ILE A 127 -0.80 -10.87 -6.78
N VAL A 128 -1.48 -10.92 -7.93
CA VAL A 128 -0.86 -10.61 -9.22
C VAL A 128 -0.34 -9.18 -9.22
N ARG A 129 -1.18 -8.21 -8.84
CA ARG A 129 -0.80 -6.79 -8.79
C ARG A 129 0.34 -6.54 -7.82
N ALA A 130 0.40 -7.20 -6.66
CA ALA A 130 1.52 -7.08 -5.74
C ALA A 130 2.86 -7.48 -6.38
N LEU A 131 2.87 -8.57 -7.14
CA LEU A 131 4.06 -9.01 -7.88
C LEU A 131 4.47 -7.97 -8.95
N GLN A 132 3.50 -7.39 -9.66
CA GLN A 132 3.76 -6.37 -10.67
C GLN A 132 4.29 -5.07 -10.07
N ILE A 133 3.80 -4.69 -8.89
CA ILE A 133 4.25 -3.52 -8.12
C ILE A 133 5.71 -3.71 -7.68
N GLU A 134 6.07 -4.87 -7.14
CA GLU A 134 7.44 -5.16 -6.66
C GLU A 134 8.47 -5.21 -7.78
N ARG A 135 8.04 -5.50 -9.01
CA ARG A 135 8.90 -5.41 -10.19
C ARG A 135 9.19 -3.97 -10.61
N ARG A 136 8.33 -3.02 -10.22
CA ARG A 136 8.39 -1.61 -10.68
C ARG A 136 8.86 -0.65 -9.60
N LEU A 137 8.62 -0.97 -8.34
CA LEU A 137 8.91 -0.11 -7.19
C LEU A 137 9.83 -0.84 -6.21
N SER A 138 10.80 -0.11 -5.67
CA SER A 138 11.57 -0.57 -4.52
C SER A 138 10.68 -0.69 -3.28
N LYS A 139 11.09 -1.53 -2.32
CA LYS A 139 10.41 -1.68 -1.01
C LYS A 139 10.16 -0.34 -0.31
N ARG A 140 11.10 0.60 -0.44
CA ARG A 140 10.97 1.95 0.13
C ARG A 140 9.86 2.74 -0.55
N GLN A 141 9.79 2.70 -1.88
CA GLN A 141 8.71 3.34 -2.65
C GLN A 141 7.35 2.72 -2.34
N ILE A 142 7.28 1.39 -2.23
CA ILE A 142 6.05 0.67 -1.86
C ILE A 142 5.56 1.11 -0.48
N LEU A 143 6.45 1.13 0.51
CA LEU A 143 6.08 1.54 1.86
C LEU A 143 5.65 3.01 1.91
N SER A 144 6.33 3.90 1.19
CA SER A 144 5.96 5.32 1.07
C SER A 144 4.59 5.50 0.42
N ALA A 145 4.32 4.81 -0.68
CA ALA A 145 3.02 4.83 -1.36
C ALA A 145 1.91 4.31 -0.44
N TYR A 146 2.14 3.19 0.26
CA TYR A 146 1.20 2.64 1.24
C TYR A 146 0.92 3.64 2.37
N LEU A 147 1.95 4.23 2.97
CA LEU A 147 1.82 5.25 4.02
C LEU A 147 1.16 6.54 3.54
N THR A 148 1.10 6.78 2.23
CA THR A 148 0.46 7.94 1.62
C THR A 148 -1.05 7.72 1.40
N ILE A 149 -1.48 6.48 1.12
CA ILE A 149 -2.87 6.21 0.73
C ILE A 149 -3.65 5.30 1.69
N ALA A 150 -2.99 4.75 2.71
CA ALA A 150 -3.67 3.95 3.73
C ALA A 150 -4.76 4.78 4.42
N PRO A 151 -6.00 4.27 4.53
CA PRO A 151 -7.10 5.03 5.13
C PRO A 151 -6.96 5.10 6.65
N TYR A 152 -7.17 6.29 7.23
CA TYR A 152 -7.17 6.50 8.68
C TYR A 152 -8.53 6.92 9.24
N GLY A 153 -9.58 6.89 8.42
CA GLY A 153 -10.95 7.25 8.80
C GLY A 153 -11.43 8.55 8.14
N GLY A 154 -12.74 8.66 7.92
CA GLY A 154 -13.34 9.80 7.25
C GLY A 154 -12.73 10.07 5.87
N ASN A 155 -12.25 11.29 5.67
CA ASN A 155 -11.57 11.72 4.44
C ASN A 155 -10.03 11.66 4.54
N LEU A 156 -9.45 11.15 5.62
CA LEU A 156 -8.00 11.12 5.83
C LEU A 156 -7.36 9.89 5.20
N GLU A 157 -6.42 10.12 4.29
CA GLU A 157 -5.60 9.09 3.67
C GLU A 157 -4.11 9.40 3.86
N GLY A 158 -3.41 8.40 4.37
CA GLY A 158 -2.00 8.47 4.69
C GLY A 158 -1.70 8.97 6.10
N VAL A 159 -0.55 8.54 6.61
CA VAL A 159 -0.12 8.81 7.98
C VAL A 159 0.06 10.30 8.24
N ARG A 160 0.55 11.06 7.26
CA ARG A 160 0.76 12.51 7.40
C ARG A 160 -0.56 13.26 7.50
N ALA A 161 -1.55 12.91 6.68
CA ALA A 161 -2.89 13.48 6.76
C ALA A 161 -3.55 13.15 8.11
N ALA A 162 -3.38 11.91 8.58
CA ALA A 162 -3.87 11.47 9.87
C ALA A 162 -3.24 12.24 11.05
N SER A 163 -1.90 12.36 11.07
CA SER A 163 -1.19 13.09 12.13
C SER A 163 -1.61 14.55 12.20
N ARG A 164 -1.77 15.21 11.05
CA ARG A 164 -2.24 16.60 10.99
C ARG A 164 -3.71 16.73 11.37
N GLY A 165 -4.56 15.82 10.90
CA GLY A 165 -5.99 15.82 11.18
C GLY A 165 -6.34 15.57 12.65
N TYR A 166 -5.69 14.58 13.28
CA TYR A 166 -5.97 14.18 14.66
C TYR A 166 -5.15 14.93 15.70
N PHE A 167 -3.87 15.18 15.43
CA PHE A 167 -2.92 15.68 16.45
C PHE A 167 -2.36 17.06 16.13
N ARG A 168 -2.70 17.64 14.96
CA ARG A 168 -2.16 18.92 14.47
C ARG A 168 -0.62 18.94 14.40
N ARG A 169 0.01 17.78 14.17
CA ARG A 169 1.46 17.59 14.09
C ARG A 169 1.86 16.78 12.86
N ASP A 170 3.13 16.85 12.47
CA ASP A 170 3.70 15.95 11.47
C ASP A 170 4.04 14.58 12.10
N PRO A 171 4.11 13.50 11.30
CA PRO A 171 4.33 12.13 11.80
C PRO A 171 5.77 11.83 12.25
N GLN A 172 6.61 12.85 12.47
CA GLN A 172 8.04 12.73 12.78
C GLN A 172 8.32 12.56 14.27
N GLY A 173 7.31 12.79 15.13
CA GLY A 173 7.45 12.85 16.59
C GLY A 173 7.13 14.25 17.12
#